data_AF-A0A656YXK0-F1
#
_entry.id   AF-A0A656YXK0-F1
#
_cell.length_a   1.000
_cell.length_b   1.000
_cell.length_c   1.000
_cell.angle_alpha   90.00
_cell.angle_beta   90.00
_cell.angle_gamma   90.00
#
_symmetry.space_group_name_H-M   'P 1'
#
loop_
_entity.id
_entity.type
_entity.pdbx_description
1 polymer ?
#
loop_
_entity_poly.entity_id
_entity_poly.type
_entity_poly.pdbx_seq_one_letter_code
_entity_poly.pdbx_strand_id
1 'polypeptide(L)'
;MNEEWSEIRDEIEKEVNLTNAYVVCDSDREINNAFEGAKGIQICHFHAVKYVDYCLWKEDAPKNFRKKMRRILKSRLSTLQNSVKKFWRDEDTERLKNRISWFREELDRWAERAEGRDFVLAANYIRRSGRSF
;
A
#
# COMPACT_ATOMS: atom_id res chain seq x y z
N MET A 1 12.33 -26.77 4.72
CA MET A 1 10.91 -26.54 4.42
C MET A 1 10.60 -25.18 5.04
N ASN A 2 9.97 -24.27 4.31
CA ASN A 2 9.58 -23.00 4.92
C ASN A 2 8.41 -23.29 5.87
N GLU A 3 8.37 -22.63 7.02
CA GLU A 3 7.23 -22.70 7.94
C GLU A 3 5.98 -22.13 7.25
N GLU A 4 4.84 -22.76 7.50
CA GLU A 4 3.56 -22.28 6.97
C GLU A 4 3.15 -20.99 7.69
N TRP A 5 2.51 -20.05 6.98
CA TRP A 5 2.12 -18.76 7.57
C TRP A 5 1.18 -18.90 8.77
N SER A 6 0.41 -19.98 8.86
CA SER A 6 -0.41 -20.31 10.03
C SER A 6 0.43 -20.57 11.27
N GLU A 7 1.57 -21.27 11.15
CA GLU A 7 2.45 -21.56 12.27
C GLU A 7 3.09 -20.27 12.81
N ILE A 8 3.53 -19.39 11.91
CA ILE A 8 4.06 -18.07 12.26
C ILE A 8 2.98 -17.22 12.96
N ARG A 9 1.74 -17.27 12.48
CA ARG A 9 0.61 -16.57 13.10
C ARG A 9 0.36 -17.07 14.52
N ASP A 10 0.37 -18.38 14.74
CA ASP A 10 0.16 -18.98 16.07
C ASP A 10 1.26 -18.56 17.07
N GLU A 11 2.52 -18.48 16.63
CA GLU A 11 3.62 -17.96 17.45
C GLU A 11 3.43 -16.47 17.79
N ILE A 12 3.00 -15.65 16.84
CA ILE A 12 2.73 -14.23 17.07
C ILE A 12 1.55 -14.02 18.04
N GLU A 13 0.50 -14.84 17.95
CA GLU A 13 -0.68 -14.74 18.83
C GLU A 13 -0.37 -14.98 20.31
N LYS A 14 0.75 -15.65 20.63
CA LYS A 14 1.21 -15.80 22.02
C LYS A 14 1.60 -14.47 22.65
N GLU A 15 2.06 -13.51 21.86
CA GLU A 15 2.59 -12.22 22.31
C GLU A 15 1.69 -11.04 21.91
N VAL A 16 0.91 -11.19 20.83
CA VAL A 16 0.12 -10.11 20.23
C VAL A 16 -1.33 -10.54 20.03
N ASN A 17 -2.26 -9.79 20.61
CA ASN A 17 -3.68 -9.96 20.30
C ASN A 17 -3.98 -9.41 18.89
N LEU A 18 -4.03 -10.30 17.90
CA LEU A 18 -4.25 -9.94 16.50
C LEU A 18 -5.58 -9.20 16.26
N THR A 19 -6.63 -9.48 17.04
CA THR A 19 -7.93 -8.77 16.92
C THR A 19 -7.83 -7.27 17.19
N ASN A 20 -6.74 -6.81 17.83
CA ASN A 20 -6.45 -5.39 18.04
C ASN A 20 -5.18 -4.90 17.31
N ALA A 21 -4.54 -5.72 16.50
CA ALA A 21 -3.31 -5.38 15.79
C ALA A 21 -3.53 -5.29 14.28
N TYR A 22 -2.84 -4.33 13.64
CA TYR A 22 -2.79 -4.26 12.18
C TYR A 22 -1.58 -5.03 11.66
N VAL A 23 -1.78 -5.80 10.60
CA VAL A 23 -0.72 -6.52 9.89
C VAL A 23 -0.31 -5.73 8.66
N VAL A 24 0.98 -5.46 8.50
CA VAL A 24 1.52 -4.72 7.34
C VAL A 24 2.43 -5.64 6.54
N CYS A 25 1.94 -6.13 5.40
CA CYS A 25 2.62 -7.13 4.57
C CYS A 25 2.66 -6.73 3.09
N ASP A 26 3.25 -7.56 2.22
CA ASP A 26 3.24 -7.36 0.76
C ASP A 26 1.92 -7.77 0.09
N SER A 27 0.90 -8.08 0.88
CA SER A 27 -0.43 -8.56 0.46
C SER A 27 -0.41 -9.90 -0.28
N ASP A 28 0.59 -10.75 -0.02
CA ASP A 28 0.57 -12.15 -0.42
C ASP A 28 -0.71 -12.85 0.07
N ARG A 29 -1.24 -13.77 -0.75
CA ARG A 29 -2.52 -14.43 -0.47
C ARG A 29 -2.44 -15.32 0.77
N GLU A 30 -1.35 -16.05 0.95
CA GLU A 30 -1.20 -16.98 2.07
C GLU A 30 -1.05 -16.20 3.38
N ILE A 31 -0.33 -15.07 3.35
CA ILE A 31 -0.27 -14.14 4.49
C ILE A 31 -1.67 -13.57 4.78
N ASN A 32 -2.38 -13.07 3.77
CA ASN A 32 -3.71 -12.48 4.00
C ASN A 32 -4.68 -13.50 4.62
N ASN A 33 -4.64 -14.75 4.16
CA ASN A 33 -5.47 -15.83 4.68
C ASN A 33 -5.08 -16.19 6.12
N ALA A 34 -3.78 -16.32 6.41
CA ALA A 34 -3.31 -16.67 7.74
C ALA A 34 -3.68 -15.61 8.80
N PHE A 35 -3.68 -14.32 8.41
CA PHE A 35 -3.91 -13.19 9.29
C PHE A 35 -5.31 -12.55 9.14
N GLU A 36 -6.28 -13.24 8.55
CA GLU A 36 -7.65 -12.71 8.32
C GLU A 36 -8.35 -12.27 9.63
N GLY A 37 -8.01 -12.89 10.76
CA GLY A 37 -8.53 -12.54 12.08
C GLY A 37 -7.94 -11.27 12.72
N ALA A 38 -7.01 -10.59 12.06
CA ALA A 38 -6.41 -9.37 12.57
C ALA A 38 -7.37 -8.17 12.51
N LYS A 39 -7.09 -7.10 13.28
CA LYS A 39 -7.86 -5.83 13.24
C LYS A 39 -7.96 -5.25 11.83
N GLY A 40 -6.91 -5.45 11.03
CA GLY A 40 -6.89 -5.11 9.63
C GLY A 40 -5.55 -5.45 9.00
N ILE A 41 -5.57 -5.63 7.69
CA ILE A 41 -4.38 -5.92 6.89
C ILE A 41 -4.15 -4.73 5.95
N GLN A 42 -2.95 -4.15 6.04
CA GLN A 42 -2.52 -3.04 5.20
C GLN A 42 -1.36 -3.45 4.31
N ILE A 43 -1.33 -2.88 3.10
CA ILE A 43 -0.20 -3.11 2.21
C ILE A 43 0.99 -2.25 2.64
N CYS A 44 2.15 -2.89 2.74
CA CYS A 44 3.40 -2.19 2.97
C CYS A 44 3.67 -1.23 1.81
N HIS A 45 3.86 0.06 2.13
CA HIS A 45 4.15 1.10 1.15
C HIS A 45 5.37 0.79 0.26
N PHE A 46 6.38 0.13 0.81
CA PHE A 46 7.57 -0.25 0.05
C PHE A 46 7.26 -1.34 -0.97
N HIS A 47 6.51 -2.36 -0.58
CA HIS A 47 6.06 -3.43 -1.47
C HIS A 47 5.10 -2.91 -2.52
N ALA A 48 4.18 -2.01 -2.16
CA ALA A 48 3.29 -1.37 -3.11
C ALA A 48 4.06 -0.65 -4.23
N VAL A 49 5.08 0.12 -3.86
CA VAL A 49 5.91 0.85 -4.82
C VAL A 49 6.75 -0.10 -5.68
N LYS A 50 7.29 -1.18 -5.11
CA LYS A 50 8.04 -2.20 -5.86
C LYS A 50 7.15 -2.92 -6.87
N TYR A 51 5.96 -3.33 -6.45
CA TYR A 51 5.04 -4.07 -7.31
C TYR A 51 4.53 -3.22 -8.47
N VAL A 52 4.26 -1.93 -8.23
CA VAL A 52 4.01 -0.96 -9.31
C VAL A 52 5.14 -0.91 -10.33
N ASP A 53 6.40 -0.86 -9.87
CA ASP A 53 7.56 -0.82 -10.77
C ASP A 53 7.69 -2.11 -11.59
N TYR A 54 7.33 -3.25 -10.99
CA TYR A 54 7.22 -4.55 -11.66
C TYR A 54 6.09 -4.57 -12.70
N CYS A 55 4.87 -4.12 -12.36
CA CYS A 55 3.75 -4.05 -13.30
C CYS A 55 4.13 -3.22 -14.52
N LEU A 56 4.64 -2.01 -14.30
CA LEU A 56 5.09 -1.13 -15.38
C LEU A 56 6.22 -1.77 -16.21
N TRP A 57 7.13 -2.51 -15.58
CA TRP A 57 8.19 -3.22 -16.32
C TRP A 57 7.64 -4.35 -17.18
N LYS A 58 6.68 -5.12 -16.64
CA LYS A 58 6.02 -6.23 -17.32
C LYS A 58 5.20 -5.75 -18.53
N GLU A 59 4.72 -4.52 -18.49
CA GLU A 59 4.02 -3.84 -19.59
C GLU A 59 4.97 -3.02 -20.48
N ASP A 60 6.26 -3.35 -20.48
CA ASP A 60 7.30 -2.72 -21.32
C ASP A 60 7.43 -1.19 -21.18
N ALA A 61 7.03 -0.64 -20.02
CA ALA A 61 7.09 0.80 -19.81
C ALA A 61 8.54 1.33 -19.84
N PRO A 62 8.80 2.46 -20.54
CA PRO A 62 10.13 3.04 -20.62
C PRO A 62 10.73 3.33 -19.24
N LYS A 63 12.03 3.09 -19.07
CA LYS A 63 12.76 3.28 -17.79
C LYS A 63 12.51 4.65 -17.15
N ASN A 64 12.48 5.72 -17.96
CA ASN A 64 12.23 7.08 -17.47
C ASN A 64 10.79 7.29 -17.01
N PHE A 65 9.84 6.65 -17.68
CA PHE A 65 8.44 6.66 -17.25
C PHE A 65 8.27 5.93 -15.92
N ARG A 66 8.83 4.72 -15.78
CA ARG A 66 8.82 3.96 -14.53
C ARG A 66 9.40 4.75 -13.36
N LYS A 67 10.58 5.35 -13.56
CA LYS A 67 11.22 6.23 -12.57
C LYS A 67 10.30 7.39 -12.14
N LYS A 68 9.64 8.05 -13.10
CA LYS A 68 8.71 9.16 -12.83
C LYS A 68 7.51 8.68 -12.02
N MET A 69 6.85 7.62 -12.46
CA MET A 69 5.66 7.06 -11.80
C MET A 69 5.96 6.61 -10.37
N ARG A 70 7.10 5.94 -10.17
CA ARG A 70 7.60 5.54 -8.85
C ARG A 70 7.85 6.73 -7.92
N ARG A 71 8.49 7.79 -8.44
CA ARG A 71 8.79 9.01 -7.67
C ARG A 71 7.51 9.72 -7.23
N ILE A 72 6.50 9.77 -8.10
CA ILE A 72 5.20 10.37 -7.77
C ILE A 72 4.57 9.59 -6.61
N LEU A 73 4.39 8.28 -6.75
CA LEU A 73 3.77 7.46 -5.71
C LEU A 73 4.50 7.55 -4.36
N LYS A 74 5.84 7.44 -4.36
CA LYS A 74 6.66 7.61 -3.14
C LYS A 74 6.42 8.96 -2.48
N SER A 75 6.40 10.05 -3.25
CA SER A 75 6.18 11.40 -2.73
C SER A 75 4.81 11.55 -2.07
N ARG A 76 3.76 10.94 -2.65
CA ARG A 76 2.41 10.98 -2.09
C ARG A 76 2.31 10.19 -0.79
N LEU A 77 2.86 8.99 -0.76
CA LEU A 77 2.95 8.16 0.45
C LEU A 77 3.71 8.87 1.58
N SER A 78 4.87 9.49 1.28
CA SER A 78 5.62 10.26 2.28
C SER A 78 4.83 11.46 2.80
N THR A 79 4.03 12.11 1.96
CA THR A 79 3.17 13.23 2.39
C THR A 79 2.08 12.76 3.37
N LEU A 80 1.47 11.61 3.09
CA LEU A 80 0.49 10.99 3.99
C LEU A 80 1.15 10.60 5.33
N GLN A 81 2.29 9.89 5.29
CA GLN A 81 3.06 9.51 6.48
C GLN A 81 3.44 10.72 7.35
N ASN A 82 3.90 11.81 6.72
CA ASN A 82 4.23 13.04 7.43
C ASN A 82 2.99 13.70 8.07
N SER A 83 1.82 13.57 7.43
CA SER A 83 0.58 14.10 7.97
C SER A 83 0.10 13.30 9.18
N VAL A 84 0.27 11.97 9.18
CA VAL A 84 0.04 11.11 10.36
C VAL A 84 0.98 11.48 11.50
N LYS A 85 2.29 11.66 11.22
CA LYS A 85 3.26 12.11 12.24
C LYS A 85 2.90 13.47 12.83
N LYS A 86 2.36 14.37 11.99
CA LYS A 86 1.93 15.70 12.44
C LYS A 86 0.66 15.61 13.29
N PHE A 87 -0.30 14.78 12.89
CA PHE A 87 -1.51 14.50 13.67
C PHE A 87 -1.21 14.08 15.11
N TRP A 88 -0.20 13.22 15.34
CA TRP A 88 0.19 12.84 16.70
C TRP A 88 0.71 13.99 17.57
N ARG A 89 0.95 15.18 17.00
CA ARG A 89 1.42 16.36 17.73
C ARG A 89 0.32 17.39 17.96
N ASP A 90 -0.62 17.51 17.03
CA ASP A 90 -1.63 18.57 17.04
C ASP A 90 -3.07 18.08 17.02
N GLU A 91 -3.28 16.76 16.92
CA GLU A 91 -4.57 16.07 16.97
C GLU A 91 -5.60 16.60 15.94
N ASP A 92 -5.11 17.27 14.90
CA ASP A 92 -5.90 17.90 13.84
C ASP A 92 -6.48 16.83 12.89
N THR A 93 -7.61 16.29 13.31
CA THR A 93 -8.34 15.22 12.62
C THR A 93 -8.82 15.65 11.24
N GLU A 94 -9.30 16.88 11.09
CA GLU A 94 -9.84 17.38 9.82
C GLU A 94 -8.74 17.52 8.76
N ARG A 95 -7.56 18.02 9.15
CA ARG A 95 -6.42 18.05 8.22
C ARG A 95 -5.98 16.65 7.81
N LEU A 96 -6.00 15.67 8.72
CA LEU A 96 -5.66 14.29 8.38
C LEU A 96 -6.69 13.69 7.41
N LYS A 97 -7.99 13.88 7.64
CA LYS A 97 -9.06 13.47 6.71
C LYS A 97 -8.89 14.09 5.33
N ASN A 98 -8.67 15.41 5.29
CA ASN A 98 -8.42 16.13 4.03
C ASN A 98 -7.20 15.58 3.29
N ARG A 99 -6.14 15.22 4.02
CA ARG A 99 -4.95 14.60 3.42
C ARG A 99 -5.25 13.21 2.86
N ILE A 100 -6.03 12.39 3.57
CA ILE A 100 -6.43 11.05 3.09
C ILE A 100 -7.26 11.18 1.82
N SER A 101 -8.23 12.11 1.78
CA SER A 101 -9.04 12.38 0.58
C SER A 101 -8.16 12.78 -0.61
N TRP A 102 -7.28 13.76 -0.40
CA TRP A 102 -6.31 14.18 -1.41
C TRP A 102 -5.42 13.03 -1.89
N PHE A 103 -4.98 12.16 -0.98
CA PHE A 103 -4.13 11.04 -1.33
C PHE A 103 -4.87 10.04 -2.25
N ARG A 104 -6.15 9.76 -1.97
CA ARG A 104 -6.99 8.92 -2.84
C ARG A 104 -7.14 9.50 -4.23
N GLU A 105 -7.44 10.80 -4.34
CA GLU A 105 -7.48 11.49 -5.64
C GLU A 105 -6.14 11.42 -6.39
N GLU A 106 -5.01 11.52 -5.68
CA GLU A 106 -3.69 11.39 -6.32
C GLU A 106 -3.40 9.96 -6.78
N LEU A 107 -3.94 8.93 -6.12
CA LEU A 107 -3.87 7.54 -6.61
C LEU A 107 -4.71 7.36 -7.88
N ASP A 108 -5.90 7.96 -7.95
CA ASP A 108 -6.74 7.91 -9.15
C ASP A 108 -6.05 8.60 -10.33
N ARG A 109 -5.52 9.82 -10.13
CA ARG A 109 -4.71 10.53 -11.14
C ARG A 109 -3.46 9.75 -11.54
N TRP A 110 -2.88 8.99 -10.62
CA TRP A 110 -1.74 8.12 -10.92
C TRP A 110 -2.19 6.97 -11.84
N ALA A 111 -3.32 6.33 -11.54
CA ALA A 111 -3.87 5.23 -12.32
C ALA A 111 -4.29 5.68 -13.72
N GLU A 112 -5.00 6.82 -13.84
CA GLU A 112 -5.36 7.44 -15.12
C GLU A 112 -4.14 7.75 -15.99
N ARG A 113 -3.04 8.22 -15.38
CA ARG A 113 -1.79 8.50 -16.09
C ARG A 113 -1.14 7.23 -16.67
N ALA A 114 -1.27 6.12 -15.95
CA ALA A 114 -0.76 4.82 -16.39
C ALA A 114 -1.65 4.25 -17.50
N GLU A 115 -2.96 4.25 -17.30
CA GLU A 115 -3.97 3.75 -18.24
C GLU A 115 -4.00 4.54 -19.55
N GLY A 116 -3.88 5.88 -19.51
CA GLY A 116 -3.76 6.71 -20.72
C GLY A 116 -2.46 6.51 -21.52
N ARG A 117 -1.63 5.53 -21.13
CA ARG A 117 -0.46 5.04 -21.86
C ARG A 117 -0.45 3.50 -21.96
N ASP A 118 -1.62 2.88 -21.82
CA ASP A 118 -1.86 1.45 -21.93
C ASP A 118 -1.17 0.57 -20.85
N PHE A 119 -0.82 1.16 -19.70
CA PHE A 119 -0.27 0.42 -18.55
C PHE A 119 -1.39 0.00 -17.57
N VAL A 120 -2.29 -0.86 -18.06
CA VAL A 120 -3.54 -1.29 -17.40
C VAL A 120 -3.28 -2.11 -16.13
N LEU A 121 -2.29 -3.01 -16.13
CA LEU A 121 -1.93 -3.81 -14.97
C LEU A 121 -1.48 -2.92 -13.81
N ALA A 122 -0.63 -1.93 -14.09
CA ALA A 122 -0.16 -0.99 -13.08
C ALA A 122 -1.30 -0.11 -12.55
N ALA A 123 -2.19 0.36 -13.42
CA ALA A 123 -3.37 1.14 -13.06
C ALA A 123 -4.33 0.34 -12.16
N ASN A 124 -4.66 -0.89 -12.56
CA ASN A 124 -5.56 -1.78 -11.82
C ASN A 124 -4.99 -2.14 -10.44
N TYR A 125 -3.68 -2.39 -10.36
CA TYR A 125 -3.03 -2.63 -9.09
C TYR A 125 -3.22 -1.46 -8.12
N ILE A 126 -2.95 -0.23 -8.55
CA ILE A 126 -3.13 0.96 -7.69
C ILE A 126 -4.59 1.16 -7.29
N ARG A 127 -5.55 0.99 -8.20
CA ARG A 127 -6.98 1.11 -7.87
C ARG A 127 -7.40 0.08 -6.82
N ARG A 128 -6.93 -1.16 -6.94
CA ARG A 128 -7.21 -2.22 -5.98
C ARG A 128 -6.55 -1.93 -4.62
N SER A 129 -5.27 -1.59 -4.63
CA SER A 129 -4.49 -1.30 -3.41
C SER A 129 -4.88 0.02 -2.74
N GLY A 130 -5.51 0.95 -3.47
CA GLY A 130 -6.02 2.24 -2.96
C GLY A 130 -6.93 2.13 -1.75
N ARG A 131 -7.60 0.99 -1.58
CA ARG A 131 -8.49 0.69 -0.45
C ARG A 131 -7.76 0.13 0.77
N SER A 132 -6.52 -0.32 0.59
CA SER A 132 -5.69 -0.99 1.59
C SER A 132 -4.50 -0.14 2.08
N PHE A 133 -4.41 1.11 1.60
CA PHE A 133 -3.50 2.15 2.12
C PHE A 133 -4.14 2.93 3.27
#